data_AF-A0A2N2QDH2-F1
#
_entry.id   AF-A0A2N2QDH2-F1
#
_cell.length_a   1.000
_cell.length_b   1.000
_cell.length_c   1.000
_cell.angle_alpha   90.00
_cell.angle_beta   90.00
_cell.angle_gamma   90.00
#
_symmetry.space_group_name_H-M   'P 1'
#
loop_
_entity.id
_entity.type
_entity.pdbx_description
1 polymer ?
#
loop_
_entity_poly.entity_id
_entity_poly.type
_entity_poly.pdbx_seq_one_letter_code
_entity_poly.pdbx_strand_id
1 'polypeptide(L)' 'MITITAILNALEDHANRAIVQELRLIRQEVKKLRPSLPPDNQEHADALMLKLDRLISDQIVVAVDLVLEEIFQPLAAQTA' A
#
# COMPACT_ATOMS: atom_id res chain seq x y z
N MET A 1 1.59 -1.87 -28.94
CA MET A 1 2.56 -2.91 -28.58
C MET A 1 2.84 -2.74 -27.09
N ILE A 2 2.38 -3.66 -26.24
CA ILE A 2 2.67 -3.59 -24.80
C ILE A 2 4.13 -4.00 -24.63
N THR A 3 4.94 -3.15 -24.00
CA THR A 3 6.36 -3.42 -23.74
C THR A 3 6.50 -4.31 -22.50
N ILE A 4 7.55 -5.14 -22.44
CA ILE A 4 7.83 -6.00 -21.28
C ILE A 4 7.92 -5.17 -19.99
N THR A 5 8.46 -3.96 -20.07
CA THR A 5 8.50 -3.00 -18.95
C THR A 5 7.12 -2.62 -18.44
N ALA A 6 6.13 -2.39 -19.32
CA ALA A 6 4.76 -2.09 -18.89
C ALA A 6 4.11 -3.27 -18.15
N ILE A 7 4.45 -4.51 -18.54
CA ILE A 7 3.98 -5.72 -17.85
C ILE A 7 4.62 -5.84 -16.46
N LEU A 8 5.93 -5.61 -16.36
CA LEU A 8 6.65 -5.65 -15.08
C LEU A 8 6.13 -4.58 -14.12
N ASN A 9 5.91 -3.35 -14.59
CA ASN A 9 5.36 -2.26 -13.78
C ASN A 9 3.94 -2.58 -13.30
N ALA A 10 3.09 -3.17 -14.16
CA ALA A 10 1.75 -3.59 -13.77
C ALA A 10 1.77 -4.73 -12.73
N LEU A 11 2.75 -5.64 -12.81
CA LEU A 11 2.95 -6.69 -11.81
C LEU A 11 3.46 -6.10 -10.47
N GLU A 12 4.33 -5.10 -10.53
CA GLU A 12 4.83 -4.40 -9.34
C GLU A 12 3.71 -3.61 -8.64
N ASP A 13 2.89 -2.85 -9.38
CA ASP A 13 1.70 -2.17 -8.82
C ASP A 13 0.71 -3.19 -8.23
N HIS A 14 0.50 -4.31 -8.90
CA HIS A 14 -0.34 -5.38 -8.38
C HIS A 14 0.22 -6.01 -7.10
N ALA A 15 1.52 -6.25 -7.02
CA ALA A 15 2.19 -6.77 -5.83
C ALA A 15 2.06 -5.79 -4.65
N ASN A 16 2.30 -4.49 -4.88
CA ASN A 16 2.12 -3.45 -3.87
C ASN A 16 0.67 -3.38 -3.37
N ARG A 17 -0.32 -3.45 -4.27
CA ARG A 17 -1.74 -3.50 -3.89
C ARG A 17 -2.08 -4.75 -3.08
N ALA A 18 -1.53 -5.90 -3.45
CA ALA A 18 -1.76 -7.16 -2.73
C ALA A 18 -1.23 -7.08 -1.28
N ILE A 19 -0.04 -6.52 -1.07
CA ILE A 19 0.55 -6.32 0.26
C ILE A 19 -0.33 -5.36 1.10
N VAL A 20 -0.78 -4.25 0.52
CA VAL A 20 -1.68 -3.31 1.23
C VAL A 20 -3.00 -3.98 1.63
N GLN A 21 -3.57 -4.83 0.77
CA GLN A 21 -4.79 -5.57 1.12
C GLN A 21 -4.55 -6.59 2.23
N GLU A 22 -3.44 -7.31 2.19
CA GLU A 22 -3.07 -8.27 3.24
C GLU A 22 -2.88 -7.58 4.59
N LEU A 23 -2.18 -6.44 4.62
CA LEU A 23 -2.01 -5.64 5.84
C LEU A 23 -3.34 -5.12 6.40
N ARG A 24 -4.29 -4.73 5.53
CA ARG A 24 -5.64 -4.33 5.96
C ARG A 24 -6.41 -5.50 6.57
N LEU A 25 -6.23 -6.70 6.03
CA LEU A 25 -6.88 -7.91 6.53
C LEU A 25 -6.31 -8.28 7.90
N ILE A 26 -4.99 -8.28 8.06
CA ILE A 26 -4.32 -8.48 9.36
C ILE A 26 -4.80 -7.43 10.38
N ARG A 27 -4.90 -6.16 9.99
CA ARG A 27 -5.43 -5.09 10.86
C ARG A 27 -6.87 -5.38 11.32
N GLN A 28 -7.73 -5.88 10.43
CA GLN A 28 -9.10 -6.26 10.82
C GLN A 28 -9.11 -7.43 11.81
N GLU A 29 -8.27 -8.45 11.60
CA GLU A 29 -8.16 -9.58 12.51
C GLU A 29 -7.66 -9.15 13.89
N VAL A 30 -6.64 -8.30 13.95
CA VAL A 30 -6.15 -7.71 15.22
C VAL A 30 -7.25 -6.91 15.91
N LYS A 31 -8.04 -6.12 15.15
CA LYS A 31 -9.17 -5.36 15.71
C LYS A 31 -10.27 -6.26 16.29
N LYS A 32 -10.54 -7.42 15.66
CA LYS A 32 -11.49 -8.42 16.17
C LYS A 32 -10.96 -9.17 17.39
N LEU A 33 -9.64 -9.42 17.46
CA LEU A 33 -8.99 -10.10 18.58
C LEU A 33 -8.86 -9.20 19.82
N ARG A 34 -8.70 -7.88 19.64
CA ARG A 34 -8.55 -6.89 20.71
C ARG A 34 -9.55 -7.01 21.89
N PRO A 35 -10.87 -7.16 21.68
CA PRO A 35 -11.83 -7.32 22.79
C PRO A 35 -11.72 -8.67 23.53
N SER A 36 -11.09 -9.68 22.94
CA SER A 36 -10.89 -11.01 23.56
C SER A 36 -9.52 -11.18 24.23
N LEU A 37 -8.64 -10.17 24.14
CA LEU A 37 -7.29 -10.23 24.69
C LEU A 37 -7.24 -9.71 26.14
N PRO A 38 -6.39 -10.32 27.01
CA PRO A 38 -6.06 -9.77 28.32
C PRO A 38 -5.44 -8.36 28.20
N PRO A 39 -5.53 -7.51 29.24
CA PRO A 39 -5.05 -6.12 29.19
C PRO A 39 -3.56 -5.99 28.80
N ASP A 40 -2.68 -6.88 29.27
CA ASP A 40 -1.27 -6.91 28.85
C ASP A 40 -1.09 -7.11 27.34
N ASN A 41 -1.98 -7.88 26.71
CA ASN A 41 -1.94 -8.15 25.27
C ASN A 41 -2.74 -7.11 24.47
N GLN A 42 -3.57 -6.29 25.12
CA GLN A 42 -4.27 -5.17 24.46
C GLN A 42 -3.29 -4.06 24.09
N GLU A 43 -2.35 -3.70 24.97
CA GLU A 43 -1.29 -2.74 24.66
C GLU A 43 -0.45 -3.22 23.46
N HIS A 44 -0.13 -4.51 23.42
CA HIS A 44 0.58 -5.11 22.30
C HIS A 44 -0.26 -5.06 21.00
N ALA A 45 -1.56 -5.33 21.07
CA ALA A 45 -2.47 -5.23 19.92
C ALA A 45 -2.60 -3.78 19.42
N ASP A 46 -2.65 -2.79 20.31
CA ASP A 46 -2.68 -1.37 19.96
C ASP A 46 -1.36 -0.92 19.30
N ALA A 47 -0.20 -1.34 19.83
CA ALA A 47 1.10 -1.10 19.20
C ALA A 47 1.21 -1.77 17.82
N LEU A 48 0.67 -2.98 17.67
CA LEU A 48 0.61 -3.69 16.39
C LEU A 48 -0.30 -2.96 15.39
N MET A 49 -1.44 -2.43 15.82
CA MET A 49 -2.31 -1.61 14.96
C MET A 49 -1.60 -0.35 14.45
N LEU A 50 -0.86 0.37 15.30
CA LEU A 50 -0.10 1.54 14.89
C LEU A 50 1.00 1.20 13.86
N LYS A 51 1.69 0.07 14.05
CA LYS A 51 2.69 -0.42 13.08
C LYS A 51 2.05 -0.75 11.73
N LEU A 52 0.90 -1.41 11.73
CA LEU A 52 0.16 -1.74 10.51
C LEU A 52 -0.35 -0.49 9.80
N ASP A 53 -0.89 0.49 10.53
CA ASP A 53 -1.31 1.78 9.96
C ASP A 53 -0.13 2.53 9.32
N ARG A 54 1.05 2.51 9.94
CA ARG A 54 2.26 3.10 9.36
C ARG A 54 2.70 2.38 8.09
N LEU A 55 2.76 1.04 8.09
CA LEU A 55 3.14 0.25 6.91
C LEU A 55 2.17 0.42 5.74
N ILE A 56 0.87 0.57 6.02
CA ILE A 56 -0.13 0.87 4.99
C ILE A 56 0.08 2.28 4.45
N SER A 57 0.33 3.27 5.33
CA SER A 57 0.54 4.67 4.93
C SER A 57 1.82 4.84 4.11
N ASP A 58 2.91 4.18 4.50
CA ASP A 58 4.20 4.21 3.82
C ASP A 58 4.07 3.66 2.38
N GLN A 59 3.36 2.55 2.20
CA GLN A 59 3.07 2.01 0.87
C GLN A 59 2.13 2.89 0.03
N ILE A 60 1.18 3.59 0.64
CA ILE A 60 0.32 4.53 -0.08
C ILE A 60 1.13 5.72 -0.59
N VAL A 61 2.08 6.23 0.21
CA VAL A 61 2.95 7.35 -0.20
C VAL A 61 3.82 6.94 -1.40
N VAL A 62 4.41 5.75 -1.38
CA VAL A 62 5.20 5.22 -2.52
C VAL A 62 4.34 5.05 -3.77
N ALA A 63 3.11 4.57 -3.63
CA ALA A 63 2.20 4.41 -4.77
C ALA A 63 1.73 5.75 -5.36
N VAL A 64 1.54 6.79 -4.54
CA VAL A 64 1.14 8.13 -5.02
C VAL A 64 2.27 8.81 -5.80
N ASP A 65 3.53 8.63 -5.39
CA ASP A 65 4.69 9.20 -6.07
C ASP A 65 4.82 8.66 -7.52
N LEU A 66 4.62 7.34 -7.70
CA LEU A 66 4.63 6.68 -9.01
C LEU A 66 3.46 7.12 -9.92
N VAL A 67 2.28 7.40 -9.35
CA VAL A 67 1.11 7.86 -10.12
C VAL A 67 1.28 9.32 -10.57
N LEU A 68 1.94 10.16 -9.77
CA LEU A 68 2.19 11.55 -10.16
C LEU A 68 3.24 11.64 -11.28
N GLU A 69 4.27 10.80 -11.30
CA GLU A 69 5.25 10.77 -12.40
C GLU A 69 4.61 10.44 -13.77
N GLU A 70 3.58 9.59 -13.82
CA GLU A 70 2.90 9.24 -15.07
C GLU A 70 2.02 10.39 -15.61
N ILE A 71 1.46 11.22 -14.73
CA ILE A 71 0.57 12.33 -15.11
C ILE A 71 1.35 13.54 -15.63
N PHE A 72 2.63 13.69 -15.29
CA PHE A 72 3.49 14.80 -15.71
C PHE A 72 4.40 14.51 -16.92
N GLN A 73 4.00 13.60 -17.82
CA GLN A 73 4.64 13.51 -19.15
C GLN A 73 4.38 14.82 -19.93
N PRO A 74 5.41 15.57 -20.35
CA PRO A 74 5.20 16.85 -21.02
C PRO A 74 4.64 16.60 -22.42
N LEU A 75 3.47 17.17 -22.71
CA LEU A 75 2.83 17.28 -24.04
C LEU A 75 3.66 18.12 -25.04
N ALA A 76 4.98 18.22 -24.86
CA ALA A 76 5.88 19.02 -25.67
C ALA A 76 6.40 18.21 -26.87
N ALA A 77 5.52 17.76 -27.75
CA ALA A 77 5.91 17.21 -29.06
C ALA A 77 4.81 17.37 -30.13
N GLN A 78 4.04 18.47 -30.07
CA GLN A 78 3.08 18.81 -31.12
C GLN A 78 3.44 20.18 -31.70
N THR A 79 4.53 20.25 -32.46
CA THR A 79 4.76 21.30 -33.46
C THR A 79 5.83 20.83 -34.43
N ALA A 80 5.40 20.27 -35.56
CA ALA A 80 6.13 20.23 -36.83
C ALA A 80 5.11 20.10 -37.95
#